data_AF-A0AAP6XQX5-F1
#
_entry.id   AF-A0AAP6XQX5-F1
#
_cell.length_a   1.000
_cell.length_b   1.000
_cell.length_c   1.000
_cell.angle_alpha   90.00
_cell.angle_beta   90.00
_cell.angle_gamma   90.00
#
_symmetry.space_group_name_H-M   'P 1'
#
loop_
_entity.id
_entity.type
_entity.pdbx_description
1 polymer ?
#
loop_
_entity_poly.entity_id
_entity_poly.type
_entity_poly.pdbx_seq_one_letter_code
_entity_poly.pdbx_strand_id
1 'polypeptide(L)'
;MNPYDAEQGLMEEFGVEDRHPANELRSVYLLDDFVDACEQGVVPDKEIKKSYLALWEDPDEWFDDSLFTIPAVELLYTGVRQFAAMEPPVDVNLPSIKTLFPDRDS
;
A
#
# COMPACT_ATOMS: atom_id res chain seq x y z
N MET A 1 9.12 -2.08 -13.32
CA MET A 1 9.25 -2.88 -12.09
C MET A 1 7.85 -3.31 -11.73
N ASN A 2 7.63 -4.57 -11.36
CA ASN A 2 6.31 -4.96 -10.87
C ASN A 2 6.15 -4.47 -9.41
N PRO A 3 4.92 -4.32 -8.87
CA PRO A 3 4.73 -3.77 -7.52
C PRO A 3 5.36 -4.61 -6.40
N TYR A 4 5.44 -5.93 -6.54
CA TYR A 4 6.05 -6.83 -5.55
C TYR A 4 7.59 -6.73 -5.52
N ASP A 5 8.23 -6.58 -6.69
CA ASP A 5 9.67 -6.27 -6.77
C ASP A 5 9.96 -4.91 -6.12
N ALA A 6 9.06 -3.95 -6.29
CA ALA A 6 9.18 -2.62 -5.70
C ALA A 6 8.98 -2.64 -4.19
N GLU A 7 8.03 -3.42 -3.69
CA GLU A 7 7.83 -3.66 -2.27
C GLU A 7 9.09 -4.25 -1.61
N GLN A 8 9.69 -5.26 -2.25
CA GLN A 8 10.97 -5.82 -1.80
C GLN A 8 12.09 -4.77 -1.81
N GLY A 9 12.12 -3.91 -2.85
CA GLY A 9 13.05 -2.78 -2.90
C GLY A 9 12.87 -1.79 -1.74
N LEU A 10 11.63 -1.44 -1.39
CA LEU A 10 11.34 -0.57 -0.23
C LEU A 10 11.77 -1.22 1.08
N MET A 11 11.53 -2.52 1.26
CA MET A 11 12.01 -3.25 2.43
C MET A 11 13.53 -3.16 2.57
N GLU A 12 14.27 -3.30 1.48
CA GLU A 12 15.73 -3.18 1.47
C GLU A 12 16.21 -1.76 1.77
N GLU A 13 15.56 -0.73 1.22
CA GLU A 13 15.89 0.68 1.48
C GLU A 13 15.63 1.08 2.94
N PHE A 14 14.56 0.55 3.53
CA PHE A 14 14.14 0.89 4.89
C PHE A 14 14.69 -0.06 5.95
N GLY A 15 15.31 -1.18 5.56
CA GLY A 15 15.75 -2.22 6.50
C GLY A 15 14.58 -2.89 7.23
N VAL A 16 13.42 -2.99 6.57
CA VAL A 16 12.21 -3.64 7.10
C VAL A 16 12.31 -5.14 6.87
N GLU A 17 12.25 -5.93 7.94
CA GLU A 17 12.16 -7.39 7.85
C GLU A 17 10.71 -7.82 7.64
N ASP A 18 10.47 -8.66 6.64
CA ASP A 18 9.17 -9.27 6.43
C ASP A 18 8.87 -10.34 7.49
N ARG A 19 8.06 -9.96 8.47
CA ARG A 19 7.63 -10.82 9.57
C ARG A 19 6.44 -11.72 9.20
N HIS A 20 5.81 -11.50 8.05
CA HIS A 20 4.55 -12.12 7.67
C HIS A 20 4.53 -12.62 6.20
N PRO A 21 5.53 -13.39 5.74
CA PRO A 21 5.71 -13.71 4.31
C PRO A 21 4.58 -14.53 3.69
N ALA A 22 3.82 -15.28 4.51
CA ALA A 22 2.72 -16.13 4.06
C ALA A 22 1.34 -15.55 4.39
N ASN A 23 1.26 -14.28 4.83
CA ASN A 23 0.01 -13.65 5.23
C ASN A 23 -0.65 -12.94 4.04
N GLU A 24 -1.93 -13.17 3.82
CA GLU A 24 -2.71 -12.52 2.75
C GLU A 24 -2.79 -10.99 2.92
N LEU A 25 -2.55 -10.48 4.13
CA LEU A 25 -2.49 -9.05 4.45
C LEU A 25 -1.05 -8.49 4.53
N ARG A 26 -0.05 -9.24 4.06
CA ARG A 26 1.36 -8.87 4.15
C ARG A 26 1.65 -7.45 3.64
N SER A 27 1.16 -7.10 2.45
CA SER A 27 1.40 -5.78 1.85
C SER A 27 0.75 -4.63 2.64
N VAL A 28 -0.35 -4.91 3.35
CA VAL A 28 -0.99 -3.93 4.26
C VAL A 28 -0.10 -3.68 5.48
N TYR A 29 0.47 -4.72 6.08
CA TYR A 29 1.38 -4.56 7.22
C TYR A 29 2.66 -3.82 6.83
N LEU A 30 3.22 -4.12 5.65
CA LEU A 30 4.42 -3.46 5.17
C LEU A 30 4.20 -1.97 4.88
N LEU A 31 2.99 -1.57 4.47
CA LEU A 31 2.65 -0.16 4.26
C LEU A 31 2.85 0.66 5.55
N ASP A 32 2.41 0.14 6.69
CA ASP A 32 2.57 0.81 7.98
C ASP A 32 4.06 0.93 8.36
N ASP A 33 4.85 -0.14 8.16
CA ASP A 33 6.30 -0.12 8.39
C ASP A 33 7.00 0.91 7.48
N PHE A 34 6.55 1.07 6.24
CA PHE A 34 7.09 2.04 5.27
C PHE A 34 6.75 3.48 5.66
N VAL A 35 5.54 3.72 6.14
CA VAL A 35 5.12 5.01 6.70
C VAL A 35 5.98 5.36 7.90
N ASP A 36 6.15 4.44 8.85
CA ASP A 36 6.97 4.62 10.06
C ASP A 36 8.43 4.94 9.72
N ALA A 37 8.99 4.27 8.69
CA ALA A 37 10.35 4.55 8.22
C ALA A 37 10.48 5.97 7.64
N CYS A 38 9.48 6.42 6.86
CA CYS A 38 9.45 7.78 6.35
C CYS A 38 9.28 8.83 7.45
N GLU A 39 8.47 8.58 8.48
CA GLU A 39 8.34 9.46 9.64
C GLU A 39 9.64 9.59 10.44
N GLN A 40 10.47 8.55 10.42
CA GLN A 40 11.83 8.57 10.99
C GLN A 40 12.87 9.28 10.10
N GLY A 41 12.46 9.77 8.92
CA GLY A 41 13.27 10.59 8.02
C GLY A 41 13.95 9.82 6.89
N VAL A 42 13.60 8.54 6.68
CA VAL A 42 14.10 7.79 5.53
C VAL A 42 13.31 8.18 4.27
N VAL A 43 14.02 8.46 3.17
CA VAL A 43 13.41 8.86 1.90
C VAL A 43 13.69 7.78 0.87
N PRO A 44 12.66 7.08 0.35
CA PRO A 44 12.86 6.02 -0.64
C PRO A 44 13.17 6.58 -2.03
N ASP A 45 13.65 5.71 -2.91
CA ASP A 45 13.69 6.01 -4.33
C ASP A 45 12.27 6.24 -4.89
N LYS A 46 12.13 7.29 -5.71
CA LYS A 46 10.84 7.72 -6.24
C LYS A 46 10.20 6.68 -7.16
N GLU A 47 10.99 6.03 -8.02
CA GLU A 47 10.46 5.07 -8.99
C GLU A 47 10.09 3.75 -8.33
N ILE A 48 10.84 3.33 -7.29
CA ILE A 48 10.46 2.19 -6.46
C ILE A 48 9.14 2.49 -5.73
N LYS A 49 9.06 3.61 -5.00
CA LYS A 49 7.84 4.03 -4.31
C LYS A 49 6.63 4.10 -5.24
N LYS A 50 6.79 4.72 -6.41
CA LYS A 50 5.73 4.81 -7.42
C LYS A 50 5.28 3.44 -7.92
N SER A 51 6.22 2.53 -8.15
CA SER A 51 5.92 1.18 -8.62
C SER A 51 5.20 0.36 -7.54
N TYR A 52 5.57 0.52 -6.26
CA TYR A 52 4.83 -0.07 -5.14
C TYR A 52 3.42 0.50 -5.03
N LEU A 53 3.26 1.82 -5.11
CA LEU A 53 1.95 2.48 -4.97
C LEU A 53 0.96 2.07 -6.06
N ALA A 54 1.44 1.64 -7.23
CA ALA A 54 0.61 1.08 -8.29
C ALA A 54 -0.13 -0.20 -7.89
N LEU A 55 0.36 -0.96 -6.88
CA LEU A 55 -0.37 -2.10 -6.31
C LEU A 55 -1.78 -1.67 -5.90
N TRP A 56 -1.90 -0.53 -5.21
CA TRP A 56 -3.15 -0.08 -4.60
C TRP A 56 -4.15 0.51 -5.61
N GLU A 57 -3.70 0.80 -6.83
CA GLU A 57 -4.54 1.31 -7.91
C GLU A 57 -5.31 0.20 -8.64
N ASP A 58 -4.80 -1.04 -8.59
CA ASP A 58 -5.40 -2.21 -9.23
C ASP A 58 -6.02 -3.15 -8.20
N PRO A 59 -7.36 -3.15 -8.03
CA PRO A 59 -8.01 -3.97 -7.02
C PRO A 59 -7.85 -5.47 -7.25
N ASP A 60 -7.62 -5.92 -8.49
CA ASP A 60 -7.44 -7.34 -8.79
C ASP A 60 -6.15 -7.92 -8.16
N GLU A 61 -5.21 -7.05 -7.76
CA GLU A 61 -3.93 -7.45 -7.18
C GLU A 61 -3.92 -7.54 -5.64
N TRP A 62 -4.73 -6.75 -4.93
CA TRP A 62 -4.65 -6.64 -3.46
C TRP A 62 -5.98 -6.85 -2.72
N PHE A 63 -7.11 -6.67 -3.40
CA PHE A 63 -8.40 -6.61 -2.73
C PHE A 63 -9.11 -7.96 -2.73
N ASP A 64 -9.50 -8.40 -1.53
CA ASP A 64 -10.34 -9.57 -1.30
C ASP A 64 -11.53 -9.16 -0.41
N ASP A 65 -12.75 -9.27 -0.94
CA ASP A 65 -13.98 -8.84 -0.26
C ASP A 65 -14.37 -9.72 0.95
N SER A 66 -13.71 -10.87 1.11
CA SER A 66 -13.80 -11.76 2.27
C SER A 66 -12.88 -11.32 3.40
N LEU A 67 -11.77 -10.63 3.08
CA LEU A 67 -10.78 -10.13 4.04
C LEU A 67 -11.08 -8.70 4.48
N PHE A 68 -11.68 -7.89 3.60
CA PHE A 68 -11.86 -6.47 3.84
C PHE A 68 -13.32 -6.07 4.11
N THR A 69 -13.46 -5.12 5.04
CA THR A 69 -14.70 -4.36 5.24
C THR A 69 -14.52 -2.95 4.66
N ILE A 70 -15.61 -2.24 4.37
CA ILE A 70 -15.54 -0.84 3.90
C ILE A 70 -14.68 0.03 4.84
N PRO A 71 -14.90 0.05 6.17
CA PRO A 71 -14.06 0.84 7.07
C PRO A 71 -12.57 0.45 7.05
N ALA A 72 -12.26 -0.84 6.85
CA ALA A 72 -10.88 -1.29 6.75
C ALA A 72 -10.19 -0.75 5.48
N VAL A 73 -10.89 -0.73 4.35
CA VAL A 73 -10.37 -0.13 3.11
C VAL A 73 -10.20 1.38 3.24
N GLU A 74 -11.15 2.08 3.88
CA GLU A 74 -11.03 3.52 4.10
C GLU A 74 -9.79 3.87 4.95
N LEU A 75 -9.51 3.05 5.97
CA LEU A 75 -8.30 3.18 6.79
C LEU A 75 -7.04 2.90 5.97
N LEU A 76 -7.01 1.80 5.21
CA LEU A 76 -5.92 1.47 4.30
C LEU A 76 -5.63 2.61 3.32
N TYR A 77 -6.66 3.17 2.68
CA TYR A 77 -6.51 4.29 1.75
C TYR A 77 -5.98 5.55 2.42
N THR A 78 -6.20 5.74 3.71
CA THR A 78 -5.58 6.82 4.47
C THR A 78 -4.07 6.61 4.57
N GLY A 79 -3.62 5.38 4.90
CA GLY A 79 -2.20 5.02 4.91
C GLY A 79 -1.54 5.16 3.54
N VAL A 80 -2.20 4.67 2.48
CA VAL A 80 -1.66 4.76 1.10
C VAL A 80 -1.49 6.22 0.68
N ARG A 81 -2.47 7.09 0.97
CA ARG A 81 -2.37 8.52 0.66
C ARG A 81 -1.32 9.24 1.50
N GLN A 82 -1.18 8.86 2.77
CA GLN A 82 -0.13 9.39 3.65
C GLN A 82 1.24 9.05 3.08
N PHE A 83 1.50 7.77 2.78
CA PHE A 83 2.76 7.35 2.18
C PHE A 83 3.00 8.07 0.84
N ALA A 84 1.99 8.12 -0.04
CA ALA A 84 2.08 8.81 -1.33
C ALA A 84 2.46 10.30 -1.21
N ALA A 85 1.99 11.00 -0.18
CA ALA A 85 2.27 12.41 0.06
C ALA A 85 3.64 12.68 0.72
N MET A 86 4.24 11.69 1.39
CA MET A 86 5.58 11.80 1.96
C MET A 86 6.64 11.97 0.86
N GLU A 87 7.79 12.55 1.18
CA GLU A 87 8.85 12.73 0.19
C GLU A 87 9.44 11.37 -0.25
N PRO A 88 9.67 11.14 -1.56
CA PRO A 88 9.24 11.97 -2.69
C PRO A 88 7.73 11.80 -2.96
N PRO A 89 6.97 12.88 -3.23
CA PRO A 89 5.53 12.78 -3.47
C PRO A 89 5.24 12.06 -4.80
N VAL A 90 4.20 11.22 -4.75
CA VAL A 90 3.69 10.43 -5.87
C VAL A 90 2.16 10.58 -5.90
N ASP A 91 1.61 10.84 -7.08
CA ASP A 91 0.15 10.85 -7.27
C ASP A 91 -0.37 9.42 -7.30
N VAL A 92 -1.53 9.18 -6.66
CA VAL A 92 -2.20 7.88 -6.64
C VAL A 92 -3.65 8.01 -7.05
N ASN A 93 -4.15 7.06 -7.84
CA ASN A 93 -5.52 6.98 -8.30
C ASN A 93 -6.20 5.72 -7.76
N LEU A 94 -6.63 5.79 -6.50
CA LEU A 94 -7.24 4.67 -5.81
C LEU A 94 -8.65 4.37 -6.35
N PRO A 95 -9.04 3.09 -6.46
CA PRO A 95 -10.40 2.72 -6.83
C PRO A 95 -11.42 3.26 -5.83
N SER A 96 -12.66 3.46 -6.27
CA SER A 96 -13.72 3.93 -5.37
C SER A 96 -14.22 2.79 -4.47
N ILE A 97 -14.70 3.10 -3.26
CA ILE A 97 -15.33 2.09 -2.38
C ILE A 97 -16.48 1.36 -3.10
N LYS A 98 -17.25 2.07 -3.94
CA LYS A 98 -18.32 1.47 -4.74
C LYS A 98 -17.80 0.47 -5.79
N THR A 99 -16.61 0.72 -6.33
CA THR A 99 -15.95 -0.20 -7.26
C THR A 99 -15.57 -1.50 -6.55
N LEU A 100 -15.09 -1.41 -5.31
CA LEU A 100 -14.66 -2.56 -4.52
C LEU A 100 -15.82 -3.35 -3.91
N PHE A 101 -16.89 -2.65 -3.52
CA PHE A 101 -18.06 -3.26 -2.88
C PHE A 101 -19.34 -2.91 -3.65
N PRO A 102 -19.52 -3.39 -4.90
CA PRO A 102 -20.63 -3.00 -5.77
C PRO A 102 -22.00 -3.41 -5.21
N ASP A 103 -22.05 -4.51 -4.44
CA ASP A 103 -23.29 -5.08 -3.89
C ASP A 103 -23.59 -4.63 -2.46
N ARG A 104 -22.76 -3.76 -1.87
CA ARG A 104 -22.95 -3.21 -0.52
C ARG A 104 -23.30 -1.74 -0.58
N ASP A 105 -24.33 -1.41 -1.37
CA ASP A 105 -24.99 -0.10 -1.30
C ASP A 105 -25.91 -0.09 -0.05
N SER A 106 -25.38 0.47 1.05
CA SER A 106 -26.07 1.03 2.25
C SER A 106 -27.44 0.47 2.68
#